data_AF-A0A3D5D864-F1
#
_entry.id   AF-A0A3D5D864-F1
#
_cell.length_a   1.000
_cell.length_b   1.000
_cell.length_c   1.000
_cell.angle_alpha   90.00
_cell.angle_beta   90.00
_cell.angle_gamma   90.00
#
_symmetry.space_group_name_H-M   'P 1'
#
loop_
_entity.id
_entity.type
_entity.pdbx_description
1 polymer ?
#
loop_
_entity_poly.entity_id
_entity_poly.type
_entity_poly.pdbx_seq_one_letter_code
_entity_poly.pdbx_strand_id
1 'polypeptide(L)'
;MKSSIFILLLAALFPAGLTAQVQRLEVEPAQVQLASDRDTRQLVVTAHLDDGRVEDVTHRARFAVKDAKVARVERALVHSVGLGDTQVQVEFGGKSVAVPIKAAHATRPVSFFYDTLPVLSKLGCSSGSCHGSPHGKGGFRLSLRAFDPALDTFTLTREELGRRTNPLNPATSLLLAKPL
;
A
#
# COMPACT_ATOMS: atom_id res chain seq x y z
N MET A 1 -15.67 48.57 54.94
CA MET A 1 -16.19 48.40 53.57
C MET A 1 -15.54 47.17 52.97
N LYS A 2 -16.17 45.99 53.08
CA LYS A 2 -15.67 44.74 52.50
C LYS A 2 -16.53 44.46 51.26
N SER A 3 -15.96 44.70 50.08
CA SER A 3 -16.63 44.46 48.80
C SER A 3 -16.51 42.97 48.47
N SER A 4 -17.60 42.23 48.61
CA SER A 4 -17.69 40.84 48.13
C SER A 4 -17.93 40.86 46.63
N ILE A 5 -16.90 40.52 45.86
CA ILE A 5 -17.00 40.29 44.42
C ILE A 5 -17.71 38.94 44.22
N PHE A 6 -18.94 38.99 43.70
CA PHE A 6 -19.71 37.82 43.30
C PHE A 6 -19.28 37.43 41.89
N ILE A 7 -18.40 36.44 41.76
CA ILE A 7 -18.02 35.87 40.46
C ILE A 7 -19.18 35.01 39.98
N LEU A 8 -19.98 35.56 39.07
CA LEU A 8 -20.96 34.80 38.29
C LEU A 8 -20.20 33.84 37.36
N LEU A 9 -20.13 32.57 37.76
CA LEU A 9 -19.63 31.49 36.92
C LEU A 9 -20.67 31.20 35.83
N LEU A 10 -20.53 31.84 34.67
CA LEU A 10 -21.34 31.53 33.50
C LEU A 10 -20.85 30.19 32.93
N ALA A 11 -21.48 29.09 33.35
CA ALA A 11 -21.27 27.79 32.73
C ALA A 11 -21.78 27.86 31.28
N ALA A 12 -20.85 28.02 30.33
CA ALA A 12 -21.17 27.83 28.92
C ALA A 12 -21.59 26.37 28.72
N LEU A 13 -22.89 26.12 28.62
CA LEU A 13 -23.41 24.89 28.03
C LEU A 13 -22.97 24.90 26.56
N PHE A 14 -21.81 24.34 26.28
CA PHE A 14 -21.51 23.85 24.94
C PHE A 14 -22.56 22.77 24.66
N PRO A 15 -23.42 22.91 23.63
CA PRO A 15 -24.22 21.79 23.20
C PRO A 15 -23.21 20.68 22.90
N ALA A 16 -23.32 19.56 23.61
CA ALA A 16 -22.64 18.33 23.23
C ALA A 16 -23.05 18.11 21.77
N GLY A 17 -22.13 18.40 20.85
CA GLY A 17 -22.42 18.31 19.43
C GLY A 17 -23.00 16.93 19.18
N LEU A 18 -24.17 16.85 18.56
CA LEU A 18 -24.69 15.59 18.08
C LEU A 18 -23.70 15.07 17.03
N THR A 19 -22.69 14.34 17.48
CA THR A 19 -21.85 13.56 16.58
C THR A 19 -22.72 12.44 16.06
N ALA A 20 -23.04 12.52 14.77
CA ALA A 20 -23.80 11.51 14.06
C ALA A 20 -23.20 10.12 14.30
N GLN A 21 -24.08 9.16 14.57
CA GLN A 21 -23.68 7.81 14.93
C GLN A 21 -23.48 6.98 13.66
N VAL A 22 -22.52 6.05 13.71
CA VAL A 22 -22.33 5.11 12.60
C VAL A 22 -23.51 4.13 12.59
N GLN A 23 -24.32 4.20 11.54
CA GLN A 23 -25.45 3.30 11.34
C GLN A 23 -24.98 1.98 10.73
N ARG A 24 -24.09 2.04 9.73
CA ARG A 24 -23.57 0.86 9.01
C ARG A 24 -22.11 1.09 8.60
N LEU A 25 -21.32 0.01 8.62
CA LEU A 25 -20.02 -0.06 7.97
C LEU A 25 -20.09 -0.89 6.70
N GLU A 26 -19.33 -0.46 5.72
CA GLU A 26 -19.13 -1.14 4.45
C GLU A 26 -17.63 -1.27 4.23
N VAL A 27 -17.17 -2.45 3.84
CA VAL A 27 -15.76 -2.73 3.61
C VAL A 27 -15.61 -3.33 2.23
N GLU A 28 -14.76 -2.70 1.43
CA GLU A 28 -14.43 -3.17 0.09
C GLU A 28 -12.95 -3.55 -0.03
N PRO A 29 -12.62 -4.65 -0.72
CA PRO A 29 -13.55 -5.68 -1.18
C PRO A 29 -14.19 -6.45 -0.02
N ALA A 30 -15.41 -6.95 -0.22
CA ALA A 30 -16.15 -7.73 0.80
C ALA A 30 -15.50 -9.09 1.13
N GLN A 31 -14.59 -9.57 0.28
CA GLN A 31 -13.73 -10.72 0.51
C GLN A 31 -12.37 -10.49 -0.15
N VAL A 32 -11.32 -11.09 0.41
CA VAL A 32 -9.95 -10.94 -0.06
C VAL A 32 -9.42 -12.29 -0.53
N GLN A 33 -8.81 -12.31 -1.72
CA GLN A 33 -8.09 -13.46 -2.25
C GLN A 33 -6.63 -13.07 -2.49
N LEU A 34 -5.73 -13.85 -1.91
CA LEU A 34 -4.27 -13.69 -2.00
C LEU A 34 -3.70 -14.95 -2.66
N ALA A 35 -3.35 -14.86 -3.93
CA ALA A 35 -2.86 -16.00 -4.70
C ALA A 35 -1.40 -16.31 -4.36
N SER A 36 -0.57 -15.28 -4.14
CA SER A 36 0.86 -15.44 -3.90
C SER A 36 1.36 -15.02 -2.52
N ASP A 37 2.58 -15.41 -2.20
CA ASP A 37 3.37 -14.97 -1.05
C ASP A 37 3.70 -13.46 -1.06
N ARG A 38 3.59 -12.81 -2.22
CA ARG A 38 3.77 -11.36 -2.41
C ARG A 38 2.48 -10.59 -2.62
N ASP A 39 1.32 -11.26 -2.63
CA ASP A 39 0.06 -10.60 -2.89
C ASP A 39 -0.35 -9.72 -1.71
N THR A 40 -0.87 -8.54 -2.06
CA THR A 40 -1.46 -7.60 -1.12
C THR A 40 -2.81 -7.10 -1.63
N ARG A 41 -3.73 -6.79 -0.73
CA ARG A 41 -5.03 -6.18 -1.06
C ARG A 41 -5.36 -5.06 -0.10
N GLN A 42 -5.69 -3.89 -0.63
CA GLN A 42 -6.14 -2.74 0.15
C GLN A 42 -7.60 -2.93 0.53
N LEU A 43 -7.93 -2.67 1.79
CA LEU A 43 -9.30 -2.49 2.25
C LEU A 43 -9.65 -1.01 2.26
N VAL A 44 -10.87 -0.68 1.86
CA VAL A 44 -11.48 0.63 2.02
C VAL A 44 -12.68 0.48 2.95
N VAL A 45 -12.79 1.33 3.95
CA VAL A 45 -13.85 1.28 4.96
C VAL A 45 -14.69 2.54 4.88
N THR A 46 -15.97 2.35 4.62
CA THR A 46 -16.95 3.43 4.48
C THR A 46 -17.96 3.35 5.62
N ALA A 47 -18.14 4.45 6.35
CA ALA A 47 -19.17 4.59 7.38
C ALA A 47 -20.38 5.35 6.82
N HIS A 48 -21.56 4.73 6.94
CA HIS A 48 -22.85 5.36 6.68
C HIS A 48 -23.43 5.81 8.00
N LEU A 49 -23.63 7.12 8.17
CA LEU A 49 -24.09 7.75 9.41
C LEU A 49 -25.62 7.87 9.45
N ASP A 50 -26.17 8.03 10.65
CA ASP A 50 -27.62 8.18 10.88
C ASP A 50 -28.20 9.51 10.35
N ASP A 51 -27.36 10.52 10.12
CA ASP A 51 -27.70 11.79 9.48
C ASP A 51 -27.62 11.74 7.94
N GLY A 52 -27.36 10.57 7.36
CA GLY A 52 -27.28 10.34 5.92
C GLY A 52 -25.91 10.62 5.30
N ARG A 53 -24.92 11.11 6.07
CA ARG A 53 -23.55 11.28 5.55
C ARG A 53 -22.85 9.94 5.33
N VAL A 54 -21.91 9.95 4.39
CA VAL A 54 -21.02 8.83 4.07
C VAL A 54 -19.58 9.30 4.21
N GLU A 55 -18.79 8.64 5.04
CA GLU A 55 -17.40 9.01 5.33
C GLU A 55 -16.44 7.85 5.03
N ASP A 56 -15.29 8.15 4.41
CA ASP A 56 -14.15 7.24 4.41
C ASP A 56 -13.51 7.25 5.81
N VAL A 57 -13.52 6.08 6.44
CA VAL A 57 -12.98 5.85 7.77
C VAL A 57 -11.84 4.84 7.76
N THR A 58 -11.28 4.51 6.59
CA THR A 58 -10.22 3.50 6.39
C THR A 58 -9.05 3.70 7.36
N HIS A 59 -8.59 4.93 7.52
CA HIS A 59 -7.48 5.26 8.42
C HIS A 59 -7.86 5.36 9.91
N ARG A 60 -9.16 5.40 10.22
CA ARG A 60 -9.71 5.51 11.58
C ARG A 60 -10.26 4.18 12.10
N ALA A 61 -10.51 3.22 11.21
CA ALA A 61 -10.97 1.88 11.54
C ALA A 61 -9.87 1.06 12.20
N ARG A 62 -10.28 0.14 13.08
CA ARG A 62 -9.39 -0.87 13.68
C ARG A 62 -9.49 -2.16 12.89
N PHE A 63 -8.36 -2.81 12.66
CA PHE A 63 -8.26 -4.06 11.91
C PHE A 63 -7.61 -5.12 12.79
N ALA A 64 -8.23 -6.29 12.90
CA ALA A 64 -7.70 -7.44 13.63
C ALA A 64 -7.84 -8.71 12.80
N VAL A 65 -6.72 -9.39 12.51
CA VAL A 65 -6.75 -10.68 11.79
C VAL A 65 -6.92 -11.81 12.79
N LYS A 66 -7.85 -12.74 12.52
CA LYS A 66 -8.10 -13.88 13.41
C LYS A 66 -6.92 -14.85 13.49
N ASP A 67 -6.26 -15.12 12.37
CA ASP A 67 -5.06 -15.96 12.31
C ASP A 67 -3.90 -15.24 11.63
N ALA A 68 -2.97 -14.77 12.44
CA ALA A 68 -1.76 -14.07 12.00
C ALA A 68 -0.78 -14.97 11.23
N LYS A 69 -0.95 -16.30 11.25
CA LYS A 69 -0.14 -17.24 10.45
C LYS A 69 -0.57 -17.26 8.99
N VAL A 70 -1.79 -16.83 8.68
CA VAL A 70 -2.36 -16.82 7.31
C VAL A 70 -2.21 -15.45 6.67
N ALA A 71 -2.56 -14.38 7.38
CA ALA A 71 -2.50 -13.02 6.87
C ALA A 71 -2.13 -12.00 7.97
N ARG A 72 -1.65 -10.83 7.55
CA ARG A 72 -1.46 -9.67 8.43
C ARG A 72 -2.06 -8.43 7.77
N VAL A 73 -2.41 -7.42 8.56
CA VAL A 73 -2.92 -6.14 8.07
C VAL A 73 -2.08 -4.99 8.60
N GLU A 74 -1.59 -4.14 7.70
CA GLU A 74 -0.87 -2.91 8.04
C GLU A 74 -1.53 -1.75 7.30
N ARG A 75 -2.03 -0.73 8.02
CA ARG A 75 -2.69 0.45 7.41
C ARG A 75 -3.77 0.07 6.37
N ALA A 76 -4.62 -0.89 6.74
CA ALA A 76 -5.67 -1.47 5.90
C ALA A 76 -5.17 -2.24 4.64
N LEU A 77 -3.87 -2.44 4.48
CA LEU A 77 -3.29 -3.32 3.47
C LEU A 77 -3.14 -4.74 4.03
N VAL A 78 -3.88 -5.68 3.46
CA VAL A 78 -3.78 -7.12 3.79
C VAL A 78 -2.59 -7.70 3.05
N HIS A 79 -1.72 -8.41 3.77
CA HIS A 79 -0.58 -9.14 3.23
C HIS A 79 -0.74 -10.65 3.44
N SER A 80 -0.30 -11.42 2.47
CA SER A 80 -0.13 -12.87 2.58
C SER A 80 0.97 -13.21 3.59
N VAL A 81 0.72 -14.20 4.46
CA VAL A 81 1.70 -14.71 5.44
C VAL A 81 1.86 -16.23 5.34
N GLY A 82 0.78 -16.95 5.09
CA GLY A 82 0.79 -18.40 4.94
C GLY A 82 -0.45 -18.91 4.22
N LEU A 83 -0.42 -20.19 3.84
CA LEU A 83 -1.55 -20.88 3.20
C LEU A 83 -2.70 -21.05 4.20
N GLY A 84 -3.92 -20.71 3.79
CA GLY A 84 -5.13 -21.00 4.54
C GLY A 84 -6.24 -19.98 4.35
N ASP A 85 -7.32 -20.19 5.10
CA ASP A 85 -8.46 -19.28 5.19
C ASP A 85 -8.47 -18.59 6.57
N THR A 86 -8.74 -17.29 6.59
CA THR A 86 -8.90 -16.51 7.83
C THR A 86 -9.90 -15.37 7.59
N GLN A 87 -9.99 -14.41 8.51
CA GLN A 87 -10.73 -13.18 8.30
C GLN A 87 -10.06 -12.02 9.02
N VAL A 88 -10.30 -10.82 8.51
CA VAL A 88 -10.01 -9.58 9.24
C VAL A 88 -11.32 -9.00 9.78
N GLN A 89 -11.33 -8.73 11.09
CA GLN A 89 -12.37 -7.97 11.74
C GLN A 89 -12.07 -6.49 11.59
N VAL A 90 -13.02 -5.73 11.04
CA VAL A 90 -12.94 -4.29 10.82
C VAL A 90 -13.94 -3.60 11.74
N GLU A 91 -13.46 -2.67 12.57
CA GLU A 91 -14.26 -2.01 13.60
C GLU A 91 -14.16 -0.50 13.54
N PHE A 92 -15.31 0.17 13.58
CA PHE A 92 -15.40 1.62 13.68
C PHE A 92 -16.78 2.05 14.19
N GLY A 93 -16.85 3.05 15.07
CA GLY A 93 -18.11 3.60 15.57
C GLY A 93 -19.05 2.56 16.21
N GLY A 94 -18.50 1.57 16.93
CA GLY A 94 -19.28 0.50 17.57
C GLY A 94 -19.89 -0.53 16.60
N LYS A 95 -19.60 -0.44 15.30
CA LYS A 95 -19.95 -1.44 14.29
C LYS A 95 -18.73 -2.29 13.96
N SER A 96 -18.99 -3.51 13.50
CA SER A 96 -17.97 -4.51 13.24
C SER A 96 -18.35 -5.33 12.01
N VAL A 97 -17.42 -5.49 11.06
CA VAL A 97 -17.58 -6.26 9.82
C VAL A 97 -16.44 -7.26 9.69
N ALA A 98 -16.77 -8.52 9.41
CA ALA A 98 -15.80 -9.57 9.13
C ALA A 98 -15.58 -9.69 7.61
N VAL A 99 -14.35 -9.51 7.15
CA VAL A 99 -13.96 -9.71 5.74
C VAL A 99 -13.19 -11.03 5.63
N PRO A 100 -13.75 -12.04 4.94
CA PRO A 100 -13.06 -13.32 4.71
C PRO A 100 -11.80 -13.13 3.86
N ILE A 101 -10.76 -13.88 4.19
CA ILE A 101 -9.48 -13.92 3.47
C ILE A 101 -9.21 -15.37 3.08
N LYS A 102 -8.94 -15.60 1.79
CA LYS A 102 -8.38 -16.86 1.29
C LYS A 102 -6.97 -16.61 0.78
N ALA A 103 -5.98 -17.31 1.34
CA ALA A 103 -4.59 -17.19 0.94
C ALA A 103 -4.07 -18.52 0.43
N ALA A 104 -3.72 -18.58 -0.85
CA ALA A 104 -3.02 -19.73 -1.42
C ALA A 104 -1.51 -19.71 -1.11
N HIS A 105 -0.95 -18.52 -0.86
CA HIS A 105 0.45 -18.31 -0.49
C HIS A 105 1.44 -19.02 -1.44
N ALA A 106 1.11 -19.09 -2.74
CA ALA A 106 2.00 -19.69 -3.72
C ALA A 106 3.24 -18.82 -3.91
N THR A 107 4.43 -19.42 -4.01
CA THR A 107 5.64 -18.66 -4.31
C THR A 107 5.54 -18.04 -5.71
N ARG A 108 5.41 -16.72 -5.79
CA ARG A 108 5.51 -15.99 -7.07
C ARG A 108 6.97 -15.60 -7.27
N PRO A 109 7.64 -15.90 -8.39
CA PRO A 109 9.00 -15.39 -8.64
C PRO A 109 9.01 -13.86 -8.86
N VAL A 110 10.17 -13.23 -8.66
CA VAL A 110 10.37 -11.81 -9.02
C VAL A 110 10.20 -11.69 -10.52
N SER A 111 9.35 -10.77 -10.96
CA SER A 111 9.15 -10.42 -12.35
C SER A 111 9.91 -9.15 -12.67
N PHE A 112 10.78 -9.19 -13.67
CA PHE A 112 11.40 -7.96 -14.16
C PHE A 112 10.35 -6.94 -14.60
N PHE A 113 9.29 -7.38 -15.29
CA PHE A 113 8.29 -6.49 -15.85
C PHE A 113 7.33 -5.91 -14.79
N TYR A 114 6.88 -6.72 -13.81
CA TYR A 114 5.91 -6.25 -12.81
C TYR A 114 6.55 -5.72 -11.52
N ASP A 115 7.81 -6.06 -11.23
CA ASP A 115 8.47 -5.68 -9.98
C ASP A 115 9.64 -4.72 -10.19
N THR A 116 10.54 -4.97 -11.17
CA THR A 116 11.77 -4.18 -11.34
C THR A 116 11.58 -2.96 -12.23
N LEU A 117 11.02 -3.15 -13.42
CA LEU A 117 10.88 -2.11 -14.44
C LEU A 117 10.01 -0.92 -13.96
N PRO A 118 8.90 -1.12 -13.23
CA PRO A 118 8.11 -0.02 -12.68
C PRO A 118 8.90 0.82 -11.66
N VAL A 119 9.78 0.19 -10.88
CA VAL A 119 10.66 0.90 -9.94
C VAL A 119 11.65 1.79 -10.71
N LEU A 120 12.29 1.26 -11.75
CA LEU A 120 13.20 2.04 -12.60
C LEU A 120 12.49 3.20 -13.30
N SER A 121 11.27 2.99 -13.78
CA SER A 121 10.47 4.05 -14.39
C SER A 121 10.04 5.10 -13.37
N LYS A 122 9.60 4.70 -12.17
CA LYS A 122 9.20 5.63 -11.11
C LYS A 122 10.36 6.50 -10.63
N LEU A 123 11.58 5.96 -10.61
CA LEU A 123 12.80 6.72 -10.32
C LEU A 123 13.30 7.57 -11.50
N GLY A 124 12.60 7.53 -12.64
CA GLY A 124 12.94 8.33 -13.83
C GLY A 124 14.09 7.78 -14.67
N CYS A 125 14.58 6.57 -14.41
CA CYS A 125 15.70 5.98 -15.17
C CYS A 125 15.35 5.83 -16.65
N SER A 126 14.14 5.35 -16.97
CA SER A 126 13.63 5.18 -18.33
C SER A 126 13.06 6.47 -18.94
N SER A 127 13.37 7.65 -18.40
CA SER A 127 12.91 8.92 -18.95
C SER A 127 13.76 9.37 -20.15
N GLY A 128 13.15 10.16 -21.05
CA GLY A 128 13.82 10.67 -22.25
C GLY A 128 15.00 11.61 -21.98
N SER A 129 15.11 12.18 -20.77
CA SER A 129 16.25 13.00 -20.36
C SER A 129 17.45 12.17 -19.90
N CYS A 130 17.29 10.86 -19.71
CA CYS A 130 18.31 9.97 -19.16
C CYS A 130 18.47 8.69 -20.00
N HIS A 131 18.34 7.51 -19.39
CA HIS A 131 18.55 6.24 -20.07
C HIS A 131 17.42 5.89 -21.05
N GLY A 132 16.25 6.53 -20.95
CA GLY A 132 15.16 6.43 -21.93
C GLY A 132 15.32 7.27 -23.19
N SER A 133 16.44 7.98 -23.36
CA SER A 133 16.76 8.69 -24.60
C SER A 133 17.17 7.71 -25.72
N PRO A 134 17.06 8.07 -27.01
CA PRO A 134 17.42 7.18 -28.12
C PRO A 134 18.85 6.59 -28.04
N HIS A 135 19.79 7.32 -27.44
CA HIS A 135 21.18 6.89 -27.27
C HIS A 135 21.52 6.45 -25.85
N GLY A 136 20.57 6.55 -24.91
CA GLY A 136 20.83 6.31 -23.49
C GLY A 136 21.91 7.25 -22.91
N LYS A 137 22.56 6.82 -21.83
CA LYS A 137 23.70 7.53 -21.20
C LYS A 137 24.73 6.54 -20.68
N GLY A 138 26.02 6.87 -20.80
CA GLY A 138 27.11 6.04 -20.23
C GLY A 138 27.09 4.59 -20.74
N GLY A 139 26.76 4.40 -22.02
CA GLY A 139 26.64 3.10 -22.66
C GLY A 139 25.44 2.26 -22.21
N PHE A 140 24.49 2.83 -21.46
CA PHE A 140 23.27 2.16 -20.99
C PHE A 140 22.01 2.86 -21.52
N ARG A 141 21.08 2.07 -22.05
CA ARG A 141 19.76 2.55 -22.48
C ARG A 141 18.65 1.66 -21.96
N LEU A 142 17.53 2.30 -21.67
CA LEU A 142 16.22 1.71 -21.49
C LEU A 142 15.32 2.26 -22.59
N SER A 143 14.25 1.56 -22.90
CA SER A 143 13.16 2.05 -23.74
C SER A 143 12.48 3.24 -23.05
N LEU A 144 12.00 4.19 -23.85
CA LEU A 144 11.34 5.38 -23.32
C LEU A 144 10.10 4.96 -22.52
N ARG A 145 10.06 5.33 -21.23
CA ARG A 145 8.99 4.98 -20.29
C ARG A 145 8.71 3.47 -20.21
N ALA A 146 9.75 2.64 -20.37
CA ALA A 146 9.62 1.19 -20.31
C ALA A 146 8.67 0.59 -21.36
N PHE A 147 8.61 1.21 -22.55
CA PHE A 147 7.77 0.78 -23.66
C PHE A 147 8.10 -0.62 -24.21
N ASP A 148 9.37 -1.04 -24.14
CA ASP A 148 9.84 -2.35 -24.62
C ASP A 148 10.56 -3.13 -23.51
N PRO A 149 9.82 -3.93 -22.73
CA PRO A 149 10.37 -4.71 -21.62
C PRO A 149 11.38 -5.77 -22.04
N ALA A 150 11.27 -6.31 -23.27
CA ALA A 150 12.20 -7.31 -23.77
C ALA A 150 13.56 -6.68 -24.04
N LEU A 151 13.57 -5.52 -24.70
CA LEU A 151 14.75 -4.70 -24.87
C LEU A 151 15.35 -4.31 -23.51
N ASP A 152 14.53 -3.79 -22.59
CA ASP A 152 14.98 -3.34 -21.26
C ASP A 152 15.63 -4.46 -20.45
N THR A 153 15.06 -5.67 -20.53
CA THR A 153 15.64 -6.85 -19.89
C THR A 153 17.01 -7.15 -20.50
N PHE A 154 17.10 -7.13 -21.84
CA PHE A 154 18.34 -7.43 -22.56
C PHE A 154 19.44 -6.41 -22.29
N THR A 155 19.15 -5.10 -22.37
CA THR A 155 20.17 -4.05 -22.15
C THR A 155 20.69 -4.04 -20.72
N LEU A 156 19.82 -4.37 -19.76
CA LEU A 156 20.20 -4.43 -18.36
C LEU A 156 21.00 -5.68 -18.02
N THR A 157 20.68 -6.84 -18.60
CA THR A 157 21.25 -8.13 -18.17
C THR A 157 22.31 -8.69 -19.11
N ARG A 158 22.37 -8.27 -20.38
CA ARG A 158 23.20 -8.88 -21.42
C ARG A 158 24.13 -7.91 -22.14
N GLU A 159 23.69 -6.69 -22.47
CA GLU A 159 24.56 -5.71 -23.13
C GLU A 159 25.79 -5.37 -22.27
N GLU A 160 26.87 -4.94 -22.92
CA GLU A 160 28.13 -4.61 -22.23
C GLU A 160 28.65 -5.77 -21.36
N LEU A 161 28.55 -7.00 -21.90
CA LEU A 161 28.96 -8.24 -21.24
C LEU A 161 28.24 -8.50 -19.90
N GLY A 162 27.02 -7.99 -19.75
CA GLY A 162 26.22 -8.16 -18.54
C GLY A 162 26.74 -7.42 -17.32
N ARG A 163 27.67 -6.47 -17.48
CA ARG A 163 28.38 -5.79 -16.37
C ARG A 163 27.49 -5.04 -15.37
N ARG A 164 26.19 -4.86 -15.67
CA ARG A 164 25.25 -4.09 -14.84
C ARG A 164 24.60 -4.92 -13.73
N THR A 165 24.58 -6.23 -13.89
CA THR A 165 24.03 -7.17 -12.92
C THR A 165 25.09 -8.19 -12.55
N ASN A 166 25.30 -8.42 -11.25
CA ASN A 166 26.18 -9.47 -10.77
C ASN A 166 25.36 -10.53 -10.05
N PRO A 167 24.99 -11.64 -10.70
CA PRO A 167 24.18 -12.68 -10.06
C PRO A 167 24.93 -13.44 -8.95
N LEU A 168 26.27 -13.44 -8.97
CA LEU A 168 27.09 -14.09 -7.95
C LEU A 168 27.24 -13.22 -6.70
N ASN A 169 27.28 -11.89 -6.87
CA ASN A 169 27.31 -10.92 -5.77
C ASN A 169 26.39 -9.73 -6.07
N PRO A 170 25.07 -9.86 -5.85
CA PRO A 170 24.08 -8.86 -6.24
C PRO A 170 24.35 -7.45 -5.75
N ALA A 171 24.85 -7.31 -4.51
CA ALA A 171 25.17 -6.02 -3.90
C ALA A 171 26.23 -5.22 -4.68
N THR A 172 27.05 -5.88 -5.49
CA THR A 172 28.08 -5.24 -6.33
C THR A 172 27.61 -4.94 -7.76
N SER A 173 26.33 -5.22 -8.09
CA SER A 173 25.76 -4.87 -9.40
C SER A 173 25.88 -3.37 -9.64
N LEU A 174 26.38 -2.94 -10.80
CA LEU A 174 26.45 -1.50 -11.13
C LEU A 174 25.08 -0.83 -11.09
N LEU A 175 24.01 -1.59 -11.35
CA LEU A 175 22.63 -1.11 -11.17
C LEU A 175 22.34 -0.60 -9.75
N LEU A 176 22.92 -1.23 -8.72
CA LEU A 176 22.73 -0.87 -7.32
C LEU A 176 23.82 0.08 -6.80
N ALA A 177 25.05 -0.05 -7.33
CA ALA A 177 26.19 0.74 -6.89
C ALA A 177 26.22 2.16 -7.46
N LYS A 178 25.52 2.43 -8.58
CA LYS A 178 25.45 3.76 -9.15
C LYS A 178 24.55 4.64 -8.26
N PRO A 179 25.05 5.78 -7.72
CA PRO A 179 24.23 6.66 -6.89
C PRO A 179 23.04 7.18 -7.71
N LEU A 180 21.88 7.27 -7.04
CA LEU A 180 20.65 7.88 -7.55
C LEU A 180 20.84 9.38 -7.78
#